data_AF-A0A661SB01-F1
#
_entry.id   AF-A0A661SB01-F1
#
_cell.length_a   1.000
_cell.length_b   1.000
_cell.length_c   1.000
_cell.angle_alpha   90.00
_cell.angle_beta   90.00
_cell.angle_gamma   90.00
#
_symmetry.space_group_name_H-M   'P 1'
#
loop_
_entity.id
_entity.type
_entity.pdbx_description
1 polymer ?
#
loop_
_entity_poly.entity_id
_entity_poly.type
_entity_poly.pdbx_seq_one_letter_code
_entity_poly.pdbx_strand_id
1 'polypeptide(L)'
;MDFKGHLEKSWHLTLQFIVPLIFMTLLMVFSSLLTLGILGPVTLAGYMHAVLLLVRDGREPKVQDVFSQMGLFLPLLGFGVVTVIATAVGAMMLILPGILIVLGIVYSCLYMMPLMTDRKL
;
A
#
# COMPACT_ATOMS: atom_id res chain seq x y z
N MET A 1 5.33 14.03 -20.49
CA MET A 1 4.86 12.77 -19.88
C MET A 1 3.55 12.43 -20.56
N ASP A 2 3.43 11.25 -21.17
CA ASP A 2 2.23 10.85 -21.92
C ASP A 2 1.19 10.23 -20.96
N PHE A 3 0.40 11.09 -20.32
CA PHE A 3 -0.62 10.67 -19.36
C PHE A 3 -1.70 9.79 -19.99
N LYS A 4 -2.07 10.06 -21.25
CA LYS A 4 -3.07 9.26 -21.96
C LYS A 4 -2.58 7.83 -22.15
N GLY A 5 -1.34 7.67 -22.63
CA GLY A 5 -0.73 6.34 -22.78
C GLY A 5 -0.64 5.57 -21.46
N HIS A 6 -0.30 6.23 -20.35
CA HIS A 6 -0.26 5.58 -19.04
C HIS A 6 -1.64 5.12 -18.56
N LEU A 7 -2.69 5.93 -18.76
CA LEU A 7 -4.06 5.57 -18.39
C LEU A 7 -4.59 4.42 -19.23
N GLU A 8 -4.42 4.47 -20.55
CA GLU A 8 -4.87 3.41 -21.47
C GLU A 8 -4.16 2.09 -21.17
N LYS A 9 -2.83 2.11 -20.97
CA LYS A 9 -2.06 0.91 -20.59
C LYS A 9 -2.55 0.33 -19.26
N SER A 10 -2.72 1.18 -18.24
CA SER A 10 -3.16 0.75 -16.92
C SER A 10 -4.58 0.18 -16.95
N TRP A 11 -5.47 0.80 -17.74
CA TRP A 11 -6.83 0.34 -17.95
C TRP A 11 -6.87 -1.03 -18.62
N HIS A 12 -6.09 -1.22 -19.70
CA HIS A 12 -5.98 -2.51 -20.37
C HIS A 12 -5.46 -3.60 -19.43
N LEU A 13 -4.39 -3.34 -18.68
CA LEU A 13 -3.83 -4.29 -17.72
C LEU A 13 -4.83 -4.63 -16.61
N THR A 14 -5.61 -3.65 -16.14
CA THR A 14 -6.64 -3.85 -15.12
C THR A 14 -7.74 -4.78 -15.62
N LEU A 15 -8.23 -4.58 -16.84
CA LEU A 15 -9.26 -5.45 -17.43
C LEU A 15 -8.71 -6.85 -17.74
N GLN A 16 -7.48 -6.94 -18.25
CA GLN A 16 -6.82 -8.20 -18.57
C GLN A 16 -6.62 -9.08 -17.32
N PHE A 17 -6.26 -8.47 -16.19
CA PHE A 17 -5.95 -9.17 -14.94
C PHE A 17 -6.96 -8.87 -13.82
N ILE A 18 -8.21 -8.59 -14.19
CA ILE A 18 -9.24 -8.20 -13.21
C ILE A 18 -9.48 -9.28 -12.15
N VAL A 19 -9.47 -10.55 -12.56
CA VAL A 19 -9.70 -11.70 -11.67
C VAL A 19 -8.63 -11.79 -10.58
N PRO A 20 -7.31 -11.91 -10.89
CA PRO A 20 -6.29 -11.97 -9.86
C PRO A 20 -6.24 -10.69 -9.00
N LEU A 21 -6.49 -9.50 -9.59
CA LEU A 21 -6.55 -8.25 -8.83
C LEU A 21 -7.67 -8.24 -7.79
N ILE A 22 -8.86 -8.75 -8.13
CA ILE A 22 -9.97 -8.90 -7.17
C ILE A 22 -9.58 -9.86 -6.05
N PHE A 23 -9.05 -11.04 -6.37
CA PHE A 23 -8.65 -12.02 -5.36
C PHE A 23 -7.57 -11.50 -4.42
N MET A 24 -6.56 -10.80 -4.96
CA MET A 24 -5.54 -10.14 -4.16
C MET A 24 -6.13 -9.08 -3.22
N THR A 25 -7.05 -8.26 -3.73
CA THR A 25 -7.72 -7.22 -2.93
C THR A 25 -8.53 -7.85 -1.81
N LEU A 26 -9.31 -8.90 -2.10
CA LEU A 26 -10.08 -9.63 -1.10
C LEU A 26 -9.18 -10.25 -0.04
N LEU A 27 -8.06 -10.86 -0.42
CA LEU A 27 -7.11 -11.43 0.52
C LEU A 27 -6.45 -10.37 1.40
N MET A 28 -6.09 -9.22 0.84
CA MET A 28 -5.56 -8.09 1.59
C MET A 28 -6.57 -7.57 2.63
N VAL A 29 -7.83 -7.37 2.22
CA VAL A 29 -8.91 -6.94 3.13
C VAL A 29 -9.18 -7.99 4.20
N PHE A 30 -9.30 -9.26 3.81
CA PHE A 30 -9.56 -10.37 4.73
C PHE A 30 -8.44 -10.51 5.78
N SER A 31 -7.18 -10.50 5.35
CA SER A 31 -6.03 -10.58 6.26
C SER A 31 -5.93 -9.37 7.19
N SER A 32 -6.25 -8.17 6.70
CA SER A 32 -6.34 -6.96 7.52
C SER A 32 -7.44 -7.09 8.57
N LEU A 33 -8.66 -7.48 8.18
CA LEU A 33 -9.78 -7.64 9.12
C LEU A 33 -9.50 -8.71 10.18
N LEU A 34 -8.99 -9.88 9.77
CA LEU A 34 -8.68 -10.99 10.67
C LEU A 34 -7.64 -10.60 11.72
N THR A 35 -6.73 -9.68 11.37
CA THR A 35 -5.65 -9.22 12.26
C THR A 35 -5.92 -7.84 12.87
N LEU A 36 -7.17 -7.35 12.82
CA LEU A 36 -7.55 -6.03 13.34
C LEU A 36 -6.70 -4.88 12.77
N GLY A 37 -6.31 -5.00 11.51
CA GLY A 37 -5.52 -4.02 10.78
C GLY A 37 -4.01 -4.20 10.90
N ILE A 38 -3.52 -5.10 11.76
CA ILE A 38 -2.07 -5.25 12.03
C ILE A 38 -1.30 -5.65 10.77
N LEU A 39 -1.84 -6.57 9.94
CA LEU A 39 -1.20 -6.94 8.67
C LEU A 39 -1.46 -5.96 7.53
N GLY A 40 -2.39 -5.01 7.69
CA GLY A 40 -2.81 -4.10 6.62
C GLY A 40 -1.66 -3.38 5.90
N PRO A 41 -0.70 -2.74 6.62
CA PRO A 41 0.41 -2.04 5.99
C PRO A 41 1.32 -2.96 5.16
N VAL A 42 1.64 -4.15 5.66
CA VAL A 42 2.58 -5.06 4.99
C VAL A 42 1.93 -5.78 3.81
N THR A 43 0.63 -6.09 3.89
CA THR A 43 -0.11 -6.68 2.78
C THR A 43 -0.40 -5.66 1.68
N LEU A 44 -0.58 -4.39 2.04
CA LEU A 44 -0.61 -3.28 1.08
C LEU A 44 0.73 -3.12 0.36
N ALA A 45 1.86 -3.23 1.07
CA ALA A 45 3.18 -3.21 0.43
C ALA A 45 3.35 -4.35 -0.58
N GLY A 46 2.97 -5.58 -0.21
CA GLY A 46 2.97 -6.72 -1.13
C GLY A 46 2.07 -6.51 -2.35
N TYR A 47 0.86 -5.98 -2.14
CA TYR A 47 -0.06 -5.61 -3.21
C TYR A 47 0.54 -4.57 -4.17
N MET A 48 1.12 -3.49 -3.64
CA MET A 48 1.76 -2.44 -4.43
C MET A 48 2.92 -2.98 -5.27
N HIS A 49 3.73 -3.87 -4.68
CA HIS A 49 4.82 -4.53 -5.39
C HIS A 49 4.30 -5.36 -6.58
N ALA A 50 3.22 -6.12 -6.39
CA ALA A 50 2.62 -6.90 -7.47
C ALA A 50 2.11 -6.02 -8.61
N VAL A 51 1.47 -4.90 -8.29
CA VAL A 51 0.99 -3.92 -9.28
C VAL A 51 2.17 -3.28 -10.04
N LEU A 52 3.27 -2.97 -9.36
CA LEU A 52 4.48 -2.46 -10.01
C LEU A 52 5.06 -3.46 -11.01
N LEU A 53 5.16 -4.74 -10.64
CA LEU A 53 5.62 -5.80 -11.54
C LEU A 53 4.67 -6.00 -12.73
N LEU A 54 3.36 -5.85 -12.53
CA LEU A 54 2.39 -5.90 -13.62
C LEU A 54 2.59 -4.76 -14.60
N VAL A 55 2.72 -3.52 -14.11
CA VAL A 55 2.84 -2.33 -14.97
C VAL A 55 4.19 -2.26 -15.68
N ARG A 56 5.27 -2.64 -14.99
CA ARG A 56 6.65 -2.57 -15.50
C ARG A 56 7.01 -3.78 -16.36
N ASP A 57 6.77 -4.99 -15.83
CA ASP A 57 7.31 -6.23 -16.38
C ASP A 57 6.22 -7.08 -17.05
N GLY A 58 4.94 -6.68 -16.97
CA GLY A 58 3.83 -7.45 -17.54
C GLY A 58 3.54 -8.77 -16.81
N ARG A 59 4.13 -8.96 -15.61
CA ARG A 59 3.97 -10.17 -14.82
C ARG A 59 2.56 -10.24 -14.26
N GLU A 60 1.90 -11.37 -14.50
CA GLU A 60 0.59 -11.66 -13.92
C GLU A 60 0.63 -11.58 -12.38
N PRO A 61 -0.26 -10.80 -11.74
CA PRO A 61 -0.36 -10.74 -10.29
C PRO A 61 -0.81 -12.08 -9.72
N LYS A 62 -0.16 -12.53 -8.65
CA LYS A 62 -0.54 -13.76 -7.95
C LYS A 62 -1.02 -13.44 -6.55
N VAL A 63 -1.99 -14.22 -6.07
CA VAL A 63 -2.57 -14.08 -4.73
C VAL A 63 -1.49 -14.11 -3.64
N GLN A 64 -0.44 -14.93 -3.80
CA GLN A 64 0.69 -15.00 -2.89
C GLN A 64 1.54 -13.71 -2.80
N ASP A 65 1.46 -12.83 -3.81
CA ASP A 65 2.26 -11.60 -3.85
C ASP A 65 1.83 -10.61 -2.76
N VAL A 66 0.59 -10.73 -2.26
CA VAL A 66 0.11 -9.95 -1.09
C VAL A 66 1.01 -10.17 0.13
N PHE A 67 1.61 -11.35 0.27
CA PHE A 67 2.53 -11.65 1.37
C PHE A 67 4.02 -11.60 0.96
N SER A 68 4.35 -11.08 -0.22
CA SER A 68 5.74 -11.05 -0.72
C SER A 68 6.67 -10.15 0.08
N GLN A 69 6.13 -9.16 0.78
CA GLN A 69 6.87 -8.12 1.50
C GLN A 69 6.85 -8.29 3.03
N MET A 70 6.67 -9.51 3.54
CA MET A 70 6.62 -9.78 4.98
C MET A 70 7.89 -9.34 5.75
N GLY A 71 9.04 -9.21 5.08
CA GLY A 71 10.24 -8.63 5.67
C GLY A 71 10.07 -7.18 6.15
N LEU A 72 9.12 -6.44 5.57
CA LEU A 72 8.78 -5.07 5.97
C LEU A 72 7.80 -5.00 7.15
N PHE A 73 7.36 -6.15 7.69
CA PHE A 73 6.37 -6.17 8.77
C PHE A 73 6.80 -5.37 9.99
N LEU A 74 7.99 -5.64 10.55
CA LEU A 74 8.48 -4.94 11.74
C LEU A 74 8.71 -3.43 11.49
N PRO A 75 9.38 -3.01 10.40
CA PRO A 75 9.49 -1.59 10.06
C PRO A 75 8.13 -0.88 9.93
N LEU A 76 7.18 -1.49 9.22
CA LEU A 76 5.85 -0.90 8.99
C LEU A 76 5.00 -0.90 10.27
N LEU A 77 5.14 -1.90 11.14
CA LEU A 77 4.49 -1.93 12.44
C LEU A 77 5.02 -0.80 13.33
N GLY A 78 6.34 -0.63 13.39
CA GLY A 78 6.97 0.48 14.13
C GLY A 78 6.52 1.84 13.62
N PHE A 79 6.49 2.01 12.30
CA PHE A 79 5.94 3.21 11.66
C PHE A 79 4.46 3.43 12.00
N GLY A 80 3.65 2.37 12.01
CA GLY A 80 2.24 2.41 12.39
C GLY A 80 2.03 2.87 13.83
N VAL A 81 2.83 2.35 14.78
CA VAL A 81 2.78 2.78 16.18
C VAL A 81 3.13 4.26 16.33
N VAL A 82 4.23 4.71 15.71
CA VAL A 82 4.64 6.13 15.74
C VAL A 82 3.55 7.01 15.12
N THR A 83 2.95 6.57 14.01
CA THR A 83 1.86 7.26 13.33
C THR A 83 0.63 7.44 14.23
N VAL A 84 0.20 6.39 14.92
CA VAL A 84 -0.94 6.46 15.85
C VAL A 84 -0.64 7.42 16.99
N ILE A 85 0.56 7.36 17.59
CA ILE A 85 0.97 8.25 18.68
C ILE A 85 1.00 9.70 18.20
N ALA A 86 1.66 9.97 17.08
CA ALA A 86 1.79 11.32 16.52
C ALA A 86 0.42 11.92 16.19
N THR A 87 -0.48 11.12 15.62
CA THR A 87 -1.84 11.56 15.28
C THR A 87 -2.68 11.80 16.54
N ALA A 88 -2.58 10.94 17.56
CA ALA A 88 -3.27 11.11 18.83
C ALA A 88 -2.82 12.37 19.56
N VAL A 89 -1.50 12.61 19.65
CA VAL A 89 -0.93 13.82 20.25
C VAL A 89 -1.34 15.07 19.47
N GLY A 90 -1.27 15.01 18.13
CA GLY A 90 -1.71 16.11 17.27
C GLY A 90 -3.18 16.47 17.50
N ALA A 91 -4.06 15.46 17.51
CA ALA A 91 -5.49 15.67 17.75
C ALA A 91 -5.79 16.18 19.17
N MET A 92 -5.01 15.77 20.19
CA MET A 92 -5.13 16.27 21.56
C MET A 92 -4.72 17.74 21.71
N MET A 93 -3.74 18.22 20.94
CA MET A 93 -3.32 19.62 21.01
C MET A 93 -4.33 20.58 20.36
N LEU A 94 -4.96 20.18 19.25
CA LEU A 94 -6.06 20.85 18.54
C LEU A 94 -6.44 19.96 17.33
N ILE A 95 -7.67 20.01 16.83
CA ILE A 95 -8.07 19.18 15.67
C ILE A 95 -7.22 19.49 14.42
N LEU A 96 -6.88 20.77 14.20
CA LEU A 96 -6.13 21.25 13.04
C LEU A 96 -4.71 20.63 12.91
N PRO A 97 -3.84 20.64 13.93
CA PRO A 97 -2.53 19.97 13.86
C PRO A 97 -2.65 18.46 13.66
N GLY A 98 -3.67 17.80 14.23
CA GLY A 98 -3.95 16.40 13.93
C GLY A 98 -4.20 16.15 12.43
N ILE A 99 -5.00 17.00 11.79
CA ILE A 99 -5.27 16.91 10.33
C ILE A 99 -3.98 17.08 9.52
N LEU A 100 -3.13 18.06 9.87
CA LEU A 100 -1.87 18.30 9.16
C LEU A 100 -0.93 17.09 9.23
N ILE A 101 -0.84 16.45 10.40
CA ILE A 101 -0.03 15.24 10.59
C ILE A 101 -0.55 14.10 9.70
N VAL A 102 -1.86 13.86 9.68
CA VAL A 102 -2.47 12.83 8.83
C VAL A 102 -2.19 13.09 7.35
N LEU A 103 -2.32 14.34 6.88
CA LEU A 103 -2.01 14.70 5.50
C LEU A 103 -0.53 14.42 5.15
N GLY A 104 0.40 14.76 6.05
CA GLY A 104 1.82 14.47 5.88
C GLY A 104 2.11 12.97 5.83
N ILE A 105 1.45 12.18 6.67
CA ILE A 105 1.56 10.72 6.67
C ILE A 105 1.00 10.13 5.38
N VAL A 106 -0.20 10.53 4.95
CA VAL A 106 -0.82 10.05 3.71
C VAL A 106 0.08 10.36 2.52
N TYR A 107 0.60 11.58 2.42
CA TYR A 107 1.57 11.96 1.40
C TYR A 107 2.80 11.05 1.44
N SER A 108 3.39 10.85 2.61
CA SER A 108 4.57 10.00 2.78
C SER A 108 4.30 8.56 2.36
N CYS A 109 3.16 7.98 2.76
CA CYS A 109 2.75 6.62 2.42
C CYS A 109 2.55 6.44 0.91
N LEU A 110 1.92 7.40 0.22
CA LEU A 110 1.68 7.33 -1.23
C LEU A 110 2.98 7.27 -2.04
N TYR A 111 4.05 7.93 -1.58
CA TYR A 111 5.34 7.95 -2.29
C TYR A 111 6.33 6.90 -1.77
N MET A 112 6.40 6.68 -0.46
CA MET A 112 7.39 5.79 0.16
C MET A 112 7.03 4.31 -0.01
N MET A 113 5.75 3.91 0.03
CA MET A 113 5.41 2.49 -0.13
C MET A 113 5.82 1.91 -1.49
N PRO A 114 5.54 2.58 -2.63
CA PRO A 114 6.07 2.15 -3.93
C PRO A 114 7.60 2.13 -3.96
N LEU A 115 8.24 3.13 -3.35
CA LEU A 115 9.70 3.26 -3.37
C LEU A 115 10.40 2.18 -2.55
N MET A 116 9.91 1.87 -1.35
CA MET A 116 10.45 0.82 -0.48
C MET A 116 10.36 -0.55 -1.14
N THR A 117 9.22 -0.82 -1.78
CA THR A 117 8.98 -2.10 -2.45
C THR A 117 9.73 -2.27 -3.77
N ASP A 118 10.01 -1.18 -4.48
CA ASP A 118 10.83 -1.21 -5.70
C ASP A 118 12.33 -1.31 -5.39
N ARG A 119 12.82 -0.59 -4.37
CA ARG A 119 14.24 -0.58 -3.99
C ARG A 119 14.65 -1.63 -2.96
N LYS A 120 13.71 -2.44 -2.45
CA LYS A 120 13.93 -3.40 -1.35
C LYS A 120 14.61 -2.75 -0.13
N LEU A 121 14.15 -1.55 0.25
CA LEU A 121 14.62 -0.81 1.42
C LEU A 121 13.87 -1.24 2.67
#